data_AF-Q6MZF2-F1
#
_entry.id   AF-Q6MZF2-F1
#
_cell.length_a   1.000
_cell.length_b   1.000
_cell.length_c   1.000
_cell.angle_alpha   90.00
_cell.angle_beta   90.00
_cell.angle_gamma   90.00
#
_symmetry.space_group_name_H-M   'P 1'
#
loop_
_entity.id
_entity.type
_entity.pdbx_description
1 polymer ?
#
loop_
_entity_poly.entity_id
_entity_poly.type
_entity_poly.pdbx_seq_one_letter_code
_entity_poly.pdbx_strand_id
1 'polypeptide(L)'
;AASFETLQCEGPVCTEESSCHTEDDLTDAREAGFQVKAYTFSEPFHLIVSYDWLILQGPAKPVFEGDLLVLRCQAWQDWPLTQVTFYRDGSALGPPGPNREFSITVVQKADSGHYHCSGIFQSPGPGIPETASVVAITVQG
;
A
#
# COMPACT_ATOMS: atom_id res chain seq x y z
N ALA A 1 -2.70 5.29 22.14
CA ALA A 1 -3.94 4.58 22.50
C ALA A 1 -4.97 4.94 21.45
N ALA A 2 -5.45 3.96 20.68
CA ALA A 2 -6.56 4.13 19.74
C ALA A 2 -7.61 3.09 20.11
N SER A 3 -8.82 3.56 20.36
CA SER A 3 -9.98 2.77 20.78
C SER A 3 -10.49 1.93 19.61
N PHE A 4 -10.71 0.64 19.82
CA PHE A 4 -11.52 -0.19 18.91
C PHE A 4 -12.97 -0.07 19.35
N GLU A 5 -13.74 0.78 18.66
CA GLU A 5 -15.20 0.80 18.84
C GLU A 5 -15.84 -0.22 17.89
N THR A 6 -16.38 -1.29 18.47
CA THR A 6 -17.30 -2.20 17.79
C THR A 6 -18.60 -1.45 17.54
N LEU A 7 -18.87 -1.11 16.28
CA LEU A 7 -20.18 -0.61 15.86
C LEU A 7 -21.21 -1.74 16.02
N GLN A 8 -22.01 -1.67 17.08
CA GLN A 8 -23.23 -2.47 17.21
C GLN A 8 -24.34 -1.77 16.45
N CYS A 9 -24.94 -2.48 15.48
CA CYS A 9 -26.12 -1.98 14.78
C CYS A 9 -27.28 -1.82 15.78
N GLU A 10 -27.81 -0.61 15.91
CA GLU A 10 -29.11 -0.37 16.52
C GLU A 10 -30.21 -1.00 15.66
N GLY A 11 -31.23 -1.56 16.32
CA GLY A 11 -32.35 -2.22 15.66
C GLY A 11 -33.13 -1.28 14.71
N PRO A 12 -34.13 -1.82 13.97
CA PRO A 12 -34.83 -1.05 12.96
C PRO A 12 -35.56 0.16 13.57
N VAL A 13 -35.32 1.33 12.99
CA VAL A 13 -36.01 2.60 13.32
C VAL A 13 -37.27 2.68 12.47
N CYS A 14 -38.45 2.70 13.12
CA CYS A 14 -39.70 3.02 12.45
C CYS A 14 -39.79 4.54 12.21
N THR A 15 -39.83 4.95 10.94
CA THR A 15 -40.11 6.33 10.52
C THR A 15 -41.62 6.55 10.37
N GLU A 16 -42.08 7.80 10.54
CA GLU A 16 -43.49 8.24 10.68
C GLU A 16 -44.45 8.00 9.48
N GLU A 17 -44.20 7.03 8.60
CA GLU A 17 -45.09 6.73 7.47
C GLU A 17 -45.56 5.26 7.41
N SER A 18 -45.28 4.46 8.44
CA SER A 18 -45.79 3.09 8.57
C SER A 18 -46.53 2.93 9.90
N SER A 19 -47.86 2.80 9.85
CA SER A 19 -48.67 2.57 11.06
C SER A 19 -48.40 1.17 11.62
N CYS A 20 -47.89 1.12 12.85
CA CYS A 20 -47.87 -0.12 13.61
C CYS A 20 -49.22 -0.23 14.30
N HIS A 21 -50.15 -1.01 13.73
CA HIS A 21 -51.40 -1.33 14.39
C HIS A 21 -51.11 -2.17 15.64
N THR A 22 -51.42 -1.63 16.82
CA THR A 22 -51.51 -2.39 18.07
C THR A 22 -52.97 -2.80 18.26
N GLU A 23 -53.29 -4.05 17.94
CA GLU A 23 -54.49 -4.71 18.45
C GLU A 23 -54.10 -6.13 18.87
N ASP A 24 -54.27 -6.42 20.16
CA ASP A 24 -54.22 -7.76 20.76
C ASP A 24 -55.25 -8.66 20.06
N ASP A 25 -54.82 -9.72 19.38
CA ASP A 25 -55.37 -11.08 19.52
C ASP A 25 -54.52 -12.12 18.76
N LEU A 26 -54.52 -13.33 19.29
CA LEU A 26 -53.69 -14.49 18.96
C LEU A 26 -53.83 -14.93 17.48
N THR A 27 -52.70 -15.26 16.82
CA THR A 27 -52.37 -16.58 16.22
C THR A 27 -51.32 -16.50 15.11
N ASP A 28 -50.30 -17.36 15.23
CA ASP A 28 -49.35 -17.82 14.19
C ASP A 28 -48.51 -16.76 13.45
N ALA A 29 -47.65 -16.04 14.18
CA ALA A 29 -46.54 -15.34 13.56
C ALA A 29 -45.43 -16.35 13.20
N ARG A 30 -45.49 -16.92 11.99
CA ARG A 30 -44.30 -17.48 11.35
C ARG A 30 -43.23 -16.39 11.35
N GLU A 31 -42.21 -16.55 12.19
CA GLU A 31 -40.94 -15.84 12.03
C GLU A 31 -40.44 -16.16 10.62
N ALA A 32 -40.73 -15.29 9.66
CA ALA A 32 -40.05 -15.27 8.39
C ALA A 32 -38.61 -14.89 8.71
N GLY A 33 -37.77 -15.90 8.94
CA GLY A 33 -36.38 -15.74 9.35
C GLY A 33 -35.69 -14.74 8.45
N PHE A 34 -35.36 -13.57 8.99
CA PHE A 34 -34.59 -12.58 8.28
C PHE A 34 -33.17 -13.12 8.11
N GLN A 35 -32.83 -13.53 6.89
CA GLN A 35 -31.47 -13.97 6.58
C GLN A 35 -30.57 -12.74 6.50
N VAL A 36 -29.89 -12.42 7.60
CA VAL A 36 -28.80 -11.45 7.58
C VAL A 36 -27.65 -12.04 6.77
N LYS A 37 -27.48 -11.58 5.53
CA LYS A 37 -26.29 -11.90 4.76
C LYS A 37 -25.09 -11.20 5.41
N ALA A 38 -24.23 -11.98 6.06
CA ALA A 38 -22.96 -11.49 6.58
C ALA A 38 -21.96 -11.28 5.44
N TYR A 39 -21.18 -10.20 5.51
CA TYR A 39 -20.08 -9.91 4.62
C TYR A 39 -18.79 -9.76 5.45
N THR A 40 -17.66 -10.13 4.86
CA THR A 40 -16.34 -9.95 5.47
C THR A 40 -15.61 -8.83 4.73
N PHE A 41 -15.10 -7.84 5.47
CA PHE A 41 -14.25 -6.80 4.88
C PHE A 41 -12.88 -7.35 4.51
N SER A 42 -12.28 -6.80 3.46
CA SER A 42 -10.92 -7.15 3.07
C SER A 42 -9.89 -6.45 3.95
N GLU A 43 -8.68 -6.98 3.98
CA GLU A 43 -7.55 -6.32 4.63
C GLU A 43 -7.27 -4.96 3.94
N PRO A 44 -7.12 -3.88 4.70
CA PRO A 44 -6.82 -2.57 4.14
C PRO A 44 -5.41 -2.55 3.54
N PHE A 45 -5.19 -1.68 2.57
CA PHE A 45 -3.86 -1.41 2.02
C PHE A 45 -3.51 0.06 2.18
N HIS A 46 -2.21 0.34 2.31
CA HIS A 46 -1.69 1.69 2.43
C HIS A 46 -1.19 2.17 1.07
N LEU A 47 -1.73 3.30 0.60
CA LEU A 47 -1.29 3.98 -0.61
C LEU A 47 -0.57 5.27 -0.23
N ILE A 48 0.63 5.46 -0.79
CA ILE A 48 1.41 6.69 -0.64
C ILE A 48 1.50 7.36 -2.01
N VAL A 49 1.16 8.65 -2.07
CA VAL A 49 1.22 9.47 -3.28
C VAL A 49 2.28 10.56 -3.09
N SER A 50 3.17 10.72 -4.05
CA SER A 50 4.21 11.75 -4.06
C SER A 50 4.15 12.57 -5.36
N TYR A 51 4.60 13.82 -5.27
CA TYR A 51 4.75 14.77 -6.38
C TYR A 51 6.23 14.96 -6.78
N ASP A 52 7.11 14.12 -6.26
CA ASP A 52 8.54 14.15 -6.57
C ASP A 52 8.80 13.72 -8.03
N TRP A 53 9.91 14.21 -8.60
CA TRP A 53 10.36 13.80 -9.94
C TRP A 53 10.67 12.31 -10.03
N LEU A 54 11.18 11.73 -8.94
CA LEU A 54 11.49 10.31 -8.81
C LEU A 54 10.92 9.76 -7.50
N ILE A 55 10.41 8.54 -7.56
CA ILE A 55 10.05 7.75 -6.38
C ILE A 55 10.72 6.39 -6.43
N LEU A 56 11.09 5.87 -5.25
CA LEU A 56 11.50 4.48 -5.12
C LEU A 56 10.29 3.64 -4.73
N GLN A 57 9.84 2.79 -5.64
CA GLN A 57 8.81 1.80 -5.36
C GLN A 57 9.47 0.55 -4.77
N GLY A 58 8.91 0.07 -3.67
CA GLY A 58 9.37 -1.12 -2.96
C GLY A 58 8.20 -2.04 -2.59
N PRO A 59 8.48 -3.09 -1.80
CA PRO A 59 7.48 -4.06 -1.42
C PRO A 59 6.41 -3.43 -0.53
N ALA A 60 5.13 -3.68 -0.85
CA ALA A 60 3.99 -3.23 -0.05
C ALA A 60 3.72 -4.11 1.18
N LYS A 61 4.40 -5.27 1.27
CA LYS A 61 4.26 -6.25 2.34
C LYS A 61 5.60 -6.42 3.06
N PRO A 62 5.59 -6.92 4.31
CA PRO A 62 6.81 -7.32 4.99
C PRO A 62 7.62 -8.31 4.13
N VAL A 63 8.94 -8.14 4.15
CA VAL A 63 9.89 -9.00 3.43
C VAL A 63 10.53 -9.95 4.43
N PHE A 64 10.68 -11.22 4.06
CA PHE A 64 11.30 -12.27 4.87
C PHE A 64 12.59 -12.78 4.22
N GLU A 65 13.46 -13.42 4.99
CA GLU A 65 14.64 -14.09 4.45
C GLU A 65 14.24 -15.15 3.42
N GLY A 66 14.95 -15.16 2.28
CA GLY A 66 14.66 -16.04 1.15
C GLY A 66 13.68 -15.45 0.12
N ASP A 67 13.01 -14.34 0.43
CA ASP A 67 12.15 -13.65 -0.54
C ASP A 67 12.94 -13.00 -1.67
N LEU A 68 12.24 -12.70 -2.76
CA LEU A 68 12.71 -11.84 -3.85
C LEU A 68 12.34 -10.39 -3.54
N LEU A 69 13.34 -9.52 -3.39
CA LEU A 69 13.12 -8.07 -3.29
C LEU A 69 13.29 -7.46 -4.68
N VAL A 70 12.27 -6.70 -5.13
CA VAL A 70 12.35 -5.88 -6.34
C VAL A 70 12.08 -4.43 -5.99
N LEU A 71 13.00 -3.56 -6.39
CA LEU A 71 12.90 -2.12 -6.26
C LEU A 71 12.79 -1.50 -7.64
N ARG A 72 11.92 -0.50 -7.79
CA ARG A 72 11.74 0.22 -9.05
C ARG A 72 11.89 1.71 -8.85
N CYS A 73 12.80 2.31 -9.60
CA CYS A 73 12.96 3.76 -9.65
C CYS A 73 12.01 4.33 -10.70
N GLN A 74 10.96 4.99 -10.25
CA GLN A 74 9.87 5.45 -11.10
C GLN A 74 9.97 6.96 -11.30
N ALA A 75 10.04 7.38 -12.56
CA ALA A 75 10.01 8.79 -12.93
C ALA A 75 8.58 9.31 -13.04
N TRP A 76 8.41 10.59 -12.73
CA TRP A 76 7.18 11.33 -12.99
C TRP A 76 6.75 11.12 -14.44
N GLN A 77 5.47 10.78 -14.67
CA GLN A 77 4.90 10.51 -15.99
C GLN A 77 5.74 9.52 -16.86
N ASP A 78 6.44 8.57 -16.23
CA ASP A 78 7.30 7.59 -16.92
C ASP A 78 8.39 8.20 -17.81
N TRP A 79 8.78 9.46 -17.54
CA TRP A 79 9.76 10.17 -18.34
C TRP A 79 11.05 9.36 -18.53
N PRO A 80 11.70 9.48 -19.70
CA PRO A 80 12.91 8.75 -20.00
C PRO A 80 14.05 9.13 -19.04
N LEU A 81 14.64 8.12 -18.41
CA LEU A 81 15.88 8.24 -17.63
C LEU A 81 17.04 7.65 -18.46
N THR A 82 18.16 8.35 -18.49
CA THR A 82 19.40 7.92 -19.17
C THR A 82 20.28 7.06 -18.27
N GLN A 83 20.31 7.42 -16.98
CA GLN A 83 21.15 6.78 -15.98
C GLN A 83 20.38 6.72 -14.67
N VAL A 84 20.39 5.57 -14.02
CA VAL A 84 19.76 5.28 -12.73
C VAL A 84 20.79 4.60 -11.84
N THR A 85 20.82 4.97 -10.57
CA THR A 85 21.68 4.37 -9.54
C THR A 85 20.83 4.07 -8.31
N PHE A 86 20.98 2.88 -7.75
CA PHE A 86 20.33 2.47 -6.51
C PHE A 86 21.32 2.51 -5.35
N TYR A 87 20.83 2.90 -4.19
CA TYR A 87 21.64 3.03 -2.98
C TYR A 87 20.99 2.28 -1.80
N ARG A 88 21.84 1.79 -0.91
CA ARG A 88 21.48 1.28 0.42
C ARG A 88 22.38 1.93 1.45
N ASP A 89 21.79 2.59 2.43
CA ASP A 89 22.48 3.30 3.51
C ASP A 89 23.59 4.24 2.97
N GLY A 90 23.28 4.93 1.88
CA GLY A 90 24.19 5.87 1.20
C GLY A 90 25.23 5.23 0.28
N SER A 91 25.35 3.90 0.26
CA SER A 91 26.28 3.19 -0.63
C SER A 91 25.61 2.74 -1.91
N ALA A 92 26.24 2.97 -3.06
CA ALA A 92 25.72 2.52 -4.35
C ALA A 92 25.72 0.99 -4.44
N LEU A 93 24.59 0.41 -4.84
CA LEU A 93 24.40 -1.05 -4.99
C LEU A 93 24.95 -1.59 -6.31
N GLY A 94 25.31 -0.71 -7.24
CA GLY A 94 25.86 -1.06 -8.54
C GLY A 94 26.30 0.17 -9.33
N PRO A 95 26.94 -0.04 -10.48
CA PRO A 95 27.27 1.06 -11.37
C PRO A 95 26.00 1.70 -11.92
N PRO A 96 26.04 3.00 -12.25
CA PRO A 96 24.90 3.64 -12.90
C PRO A 96 24.59 3.02 -14.25
N GLY A 97 23.30 2.88 -14.58
CA GLY A 97 22.88 2.27 -15.84
C GLY A 97 21.45 2.62 -16.26
N PRO A 98 21.00 2.12 -17.43
CA PRO A 98 19.66 2.42 -17.93
C PRO A 98 18.55 1.65 -17.21
N ASN A 99 18.91 0.65 -16.39
CA ASN A 99 17.94 -0.21 -15.73
C ASN A 99 17.21 0.56 -14.62
N ARG A 100 15.87 0.53 -14.66
CA ARG A 100 15.01 1.17 -13.67
C ARG A 100 14.59 0.24 -12.54
N GLU A 101 15.04 -1.00 -12.57
CA GLU A 101 14.75 -2.01 -11.56
C GLU A 101 16.04 -2.57 -10.97
N PHE A 102 16.00 -2.83 -9.67
CA PHE A 102 17.04 -3.52 -8.95
C PHE A 102 16.42 -4.67 -8.16
N SER A 103 17.04 -5.84 -8.20
CA SER A 103 16.51 -7.01 -7.51
C SER A 103 17.58 -7.73 -6.68
N ILE A 104 17.14 -8.25 -5.54
CA ILE A 104 17.89 -9.19 -4.68
C ILE A 104 17.11 -10.49 -4.71
N THR A 105 17.69 -11.53 -5.32
CA THR A 105 16.99 -12.80 -5.59
C THR A 105 16.72 -13.62 -4.35
N VAL A 106 17.60 -13.55 -3.36
CA VAL A 106 17.50 -14.25 -2.08
C VAL A 106 17.87 -13.25 -1.00
N VAL A 107 16.85 -12.62 -0.43
CA VAL A 107 17.02 -11.58 0.59
C VAL A 107 17.52 -12.18 1.90
N GLN A 108 18.43 -11.50 2.57
CA GLN A 108 18.93 -11.84 3.89
C GLN A 108 18.65 -10.70 4.89
N LYS A 109 18.72 -10.97 6.19
CA LYS A 109 18.53 -9.92 7.21
C LYS A 109 19.48 -8.73 7.06
N ALA A 110 20.69 -8.99 6.55
CA ALA A 110 21.70 -7.98 6.24
C ALA A 110 21.32 -7.03 5.07
N ASP A 111 20.28 -7.37 4.29
CA ASP A 111 19.73 -6.52 3.25
C ASP A 111 18.71 -5.51 3.79
N SER A 112 18.43 -5.49 5.10
CA SER A 112 17.67 -4.40 5.71
C SER A 112 18.45 -3.09 5.62
N GLY A 113 17.77 -1.97 5.40
CA GLY A 113 18.42 -0.66 5.32
C GLY A 113 17.55 0.43 4.72
N HIS A 114 18.16 1.59 4.50
CA HIS A 114 17.53 2.77 3.90
C HIS A 114 17.87 2.84 2.42
N TYR A 115 16.87 2.60 1.58
CA TYR A 115 17.01 2.55 0.14
C TYR A 115 16.55 3.85 -0.51
N HIS A 116 17.26 4.26 -1.55
CA HIS A 116 16.81 5.32 -2.46
C HIS A 116 17.40 5.09 -3.86
N CYS A 117 16.91 5.84 -4.84
CA CYS A 117 17.48 5.87 -6.18
C CYS A 117 17.75 7.31 -6.63
N SER A 118 18.71 7.48 -7.52
CA SER A 118 18.91 8.73 -8.25
C SER A 118 18.87 8.46 -9.75
N GLY A 119 18.38 9.42 -10.53
CA GLY A 119 18.24 9.28 -11.98
C GLY A 119 18.50 10.58 -12.73
N ILE A 120 19.04 10.47 -13.95
CA ILE A 120 19.24 11.59 -14.87
C ILE A 120 18.20 11.51 -15.98
N PHE A 121 17.36 12.54 -16.10
CA PHE A 121 16.35 12.63 -17.16
C PHE A 121 17.00 12.80 -18.53
N GLN A 122 16.43 12.15 -19.54
CA GLN A 122 16.79 12.37 -20.94
C GLN A 122 16.31 13.78 -21.34
N SER A 123 17.26 14.62 -21.71
CA SER A 123 17.10 16.06 -21.98
C SER A 123 16.07 16.34 -23.11
N PRO A 124 15.47 17.55 -23.17
CA PRO A 124 16.20 18.84 -23.17
C PRO A 124 16.07 19.59 -21.84
N GLY A 125 16.79 19.12 -20.82
CA GLY A 125 16.89 19.72 -19.49
C GLY A 125 18.27 19.42 -18.88
N PRO A 126 18.66 20.07 -17.78
CA PRO A 126 20.05 20.33 -17.39
C PRO A 126 20.93 19.13 -17.02
N GLY A 127 20.50 17.88 -17.27
CA GLY A 127 21.33 16.69 -17.02
C GLY A 127 21.68 16.49 -15.55
N ILE A 128 20.96 17.18 -14.65
CA ILE A 128 21.17 17.11 -13.21
C ILE A 128 20.53 15.82 -12.70
N PRO A 129 21.22 15.06 -11.83
CA PRO A 129 20.62 13.90 -11.19
C PRO A 129 19.54 14.35 -10.20
N GLU A 130 18.33 13.85 -10.39
CA GLU A 130 17.26 13.91 -9.41
C GLU A 130 17.38 12.71 -8.45
N THR A 131 16.94 12.88 -7.21
CA THR A 131 17.03 11.84 -6.18
C THR A 131 15.66 11.59 -5.56
N ALA A 132 15.29 10.32 -5.45
CA ALA A 132 14.04 9.91 -4.82
C ALA A 132 14.14 9.99 -3.29
N SER A 133 12.98 10.18 -2.66
CA SER A 133 12.82 10.04 -1.21
C SER A 133 13.26 8.65 -0.72
N VAL A 134 13.80 8.60 0.50
CA VAL A 134 14.34 7.39 1.12
C VAL A 134 13.23 6.48 1.66
N VAL A 135 13.35 5.18 1.43
CA VAL A 135 12.44 4.14 1.91
C VAL A 135 13.19 3.16 2.81
N ALA A 136 12.71 2.97 4.04
CA ALA A 136 13.25 1.96 4.94
C ALA A 136 12.67 0.58 4.64
N ILE A 137 13.54 -0.40 4.44
CA ILE A 137 13.17 -1.80 4.20
C ILE A 137 13.75 -2.64 5.34
N THR A 138 12.88 -3.41 5.99
CA THR A 138 13.24 -4.31 7.08
C THR A 138 12.93 -5.74 6.68
N VAL A 139 13.95 -6.59 6.73
CA VAL A 139 13.84 -8.02 6.46
C VAL A 139 13.62 -8.76 7.78
N GLN A 140 12.58 -9.57 7.82
CA GLN A 140 12.26 -10.44 8.94
C GLN A 140 12.95 -11.80 8.75
N GLY A 141 13.34 -12.44 9.86
CA GLY A 141 13.93 -13.79 9.86
C GLY A 141 12.98 -14.82 10.44
#